data_AF-A0A2J0M4V8-F1
#
_entry.id   AF-A0A2J0M4V8-F1
#
_cell.length_a   1.000
_cell.length_b   1.000
_cell.length_c   1.000
_cell.angle_alpha   90.00
_cell.angle_beta   90.00
_cell.angle_gamma   90.00
#
_symmetry.space_group_name_H-M   'P 1'
#
loop_
_entity.id
_entity.type
_entity.pdbx_description
1 polymer ?
#
loop_
_entity_poly.entity_id
_entity_poly.type
_entity_poly.pdbx_seq_one_letter_code
_entity_poly.pdbx_strand_id
1 'polypeptide(L)'
;MSSVKRFPHIHINVRKSHFSLAFACFVCSVFIVQEALLFFFDPHEMLLVRFRDFKWSQEIISQGLRFYTPENIQALRVDDALLLELIEKHTKKTVAPEKEKNFENDPFKRMFSSHQTLPSLTFSRTSDTNTHGRSKKNISYRIDPPFVQNALRDPWDDIMIRSLYCDFGTYDETDFLFLQSLQDNKGNYFDTHFLLGLLLLEANGCYEKESIEESKEAVVKRIISAEQADTISSDLYAERIVFLYWAGYGHTVQKEWIDTLRSSITVDPGWRTGTDTLSNAHTTGLALLSLLYYQEGKDIQSFYQ
;
A
#
# COMPACT_ATOMS: atom_id res chain seq x y z
N MET A 1 -52.11 13.81 -16.63
CA MET A 1 -51.87 15.25 -16.44
C MET A 1 -51.23 15.43 -15.08
N SER A 2 -49.89 15.43 -15.02
CA SER A 2 -49.12 15.64 -13.80
C SER A 2 -47.99 16.62 -14.10
N SER A 3 -47.98 17.69 -13.31
CA SER A 3 -47.19 18.91 -13.47
C SER A 3 -45.72 18.65 -13.13
N VAL A 4 -44.83 18.88 -14.11
CA VAL A 4 -43.38 18.90 -13.94
C VAL A 4 -42.97 20.31 -13.52
N LYS A 5 -42.55 20.49 -12.26
CA LYS A 5 -41.95 21.73 -11.78
C LYS A 5 -40.51 21.83 -12.30
N ARG A 6 -40.24 22.86 -13.10
CA ARG A 6 -38.89 23.26 -13.55
C ARG A 6 -38.16 24.00 -12.43
N PHE A 7 -36.88 23.68 -12.23
CA PHE A 7 -35.96 24.45 -11.39
C PHE A 7 -35.45 25.70 -12.15
N PRO A 8 -35.15 26.82 -11.46
CA PRO A 8 -34.70 28.05 -12.10
C PRO A 8 -33.20 28.00 -12.44
N HIS A 9 -32.87 28.56 -13.61
CA HIS A 9 -31.51 28.84 -14.06
C HIS A 9 -30.85 29.89 -13.15
N ILE A 10 -29.67 29.56 -12.61
CA ILE A 10 -28.80 30.51 -11.92
C ILE A 10 -27.90 31.17 -12.97
N HIS A 11 -28.08 32.48 -13.17
CA HIS A 11 -27.14 33.33 -13.90
C HIS A 11 -25.98 33.73 -12.99
N ILE A 12 -24.76 33.31 -13.30
CA ILE A 12 -23.54 33.83 -12.68
C ILE A 12 -23.07 35.04 -13.49
N ASN A 13 -23.08 36.20 -12.84
CA ASN A 13 -22.67 37.48 -13.41
C ASN A 13 -21.22 37.76 -13.02
N VAL A 14 -20.30 37.72 -13.99
CA VAL A 14 -18.87 37.97 -13.78
C VAL A 14 -18.65 39.49 -13.74
N ARG A 15 -18.46 40.06 -12.55
CA ARG A 15 -17.94 41.42 -12.40
C ARG A 15 -16.42 41.40 -12.27
N LYS A 16 -15.77 42.04 -13.24
CA LYS A 16 -14.38 42.52 -13.15
C LYS A 16 -14.29 43.56 -12.03
N SER A 17 -13.32 43.42 -11.13
CA SER A 17 -12.85 44.54 -10.31
C SER A 17 -11.36 44.41 -9.99
N HIS A 18 -10.61 45.34 -10.58
CA HIS A 18 -9.47 46.08 -10.03
C HIS A 18 -8.36 45.33 -9.27
N PHE A 19 -7.26 45.13 -10.02
CA PHE A 19 -5.87 45.20 -9.58
C PHE A 19 -5.66 46.25 -8.48
N SER A 20 -5.06 45.85 -7.35
CA SER A 20 -4.42 46.77 -6.41
C SER A 20 -3.02 46.27 -6.06
N LEU A 21 -2.06 47.16 -6.27
CA LEU A 21 -0.63 47.06 -6.03
C LEU A 21 -0.37 46.98 -4.51
N ALA A 22 -0.32 45.78 -3.91
CA ALA A 22 0.05 45.64 -2.49
C ALA A 22 0.58 44.25 -2.09
N PHE A 23 1.19 43.48 -3.00
CA PHE A 23 1.70 42.13 -2.68
C PHE A 23 3.20 41.91 -2.92
N ALA A 24 3.95 42.97 -3.22
CA ALA A 24 5.37 42.89 -3.57
C ALA A 24 6.35 43.14 -2.40
N CYS A 25 5.88 43.28 -1.15
CA CYS A 25 6.76 43.53 0.01
C CYS A 25 6.74 42.45 1.11
N PHE A 26 5.96 41.38 0.95
CA PHE A 26 5.94 40.28 1.94
C PHE A 26 6.67 39.00 1.48
N VAL A 27 7.04 38.92 0.19
CA VAL A 27 7.69 37.73 -0.39
C VAL A 27 9.22 37.75 -0.25
N CYS A 28 9.84 38.91 0.06
CA CYS A 28 11.30 38.97 0.29
C CYS A 28 11.74 38.59 1.70
N SER A 29 10.88 38.67 2.72
CA SER A 29 11.25 38.39 4.12
C SER A 29 11.08 36.93 4.52
N VAL A 30 10.31 36.13 3.77
CA VAL A 30 10.15 34.68 4.03
C VAL A 30 11.24 33.85 3.35
N PHE A 31 11.77 34.31 2.21
CA PHE A 31 12.88 33.60 1.52
C PHE A 31 14.24 33.72 2.23
N ILE A 32 14.49 34.77 3.01
CA ILE A 32 15.78 34.94 3.72
C ILE A 32 15.87 34.03 4.97
N VAL A 33 14.76 33.64 5.56
CA VAL A 33 14.78 32.77 6.76
C VAL A 33 14.95 31.29 6.39
N GLN A 34 14.55 30.88 5.19
CA GLN A 34 14.69 29.49 4.75
C GLN A 34 16.11 29.15 4.24
N GLU A 35 16.85 30.13 3.69
CA GLU A 35 18.28 29.92 3.38
C GLU A 35 19.19 30.02 4.61
N ALA A 36 18.80 30.75 5.67
CA ALA A 36 19.61 30.87 6.89
C ALA A 36 19.63 29.58 7.74
N LEU A 37 18.66 28.68 7.59
CA LEU A 37 18.61 27.40 8.32
C LEU A 37 19.40 26.27 7.63
N LEU A 38 19.76 26.42 6.35
CA LEU A 38 20.62 25.48 5.63
C LEU A 38 22.12 25.74 5.86
N PHE A 39 22.49 26.85 6.51
CA PHE A 39 23.89 27.24 6.75
C PHE A 39 24.48 26.76 8.10
N PHE A 40 23.71 26.06 8.93
CA PHE A 40 24.17 25.60 10.25
C PHE A 40 24.45 24.10 10.37
N PHE A 41 24.21 23.31 9.33
CA PHE A 41 24.62 21.91 9.33
C PHE A 41 25.88 21.76 8.50
N ASP A 42 26.97 21.39 9.19
CA ASP A 42 28.21 20.98 8.54
C ASP A 42 27.88 19.83 7.57
N PRO A 43 28.12 19.99 6.24
CA PRO A 43 27.91 18.92 5.27
C PRO A 43 28.61 17.61 5.66
N HIS A 44 29.70 17.69 6.43
CA HIS A 44 30.39 16.52 6.97
C HIS A 44 29.58 15.80 8.05
N GLU A 45 28.87 16.51 8.93
CA GLU A 45 27.99 15.88 9.92
C GLU A 45 26.81 15.18 9.25
N MET A 46 26.22 15.80 8.21
CA MET A 46 25.11 15.21 7.47
C MET A 46 25.53 13.93 6.72
N LEU A 47 26.75 13.88 6.20
CA LEU A 47 27.34 12.67 5.59
C LEU A 47 27.63 11.59 6.65
N LEU A 48 28.21 11.95 7.79
CA LEU A 48 28.57 10.99 8.84
C LEU A 48 27.36 10.31 9.47
N VAL A 49 26.25 11.05 9.67
CA VAL A 49 24.99 10.47 10.16
C VAL A 49 24.47 9.44 9.16
N ARG A 50 24.43 9.76 7.86
CA ARG A 50 24.01 8.81 6.81
C ARG A 50 24.90 7.57 6.72
N PHE A 51 26.23 7.72 6.86
CA PHE A 51 27.16 6.59 6.81
C PHE A 51 27.03 5.64 8.00
N ARG A 52 26.87 6.18 9.21
CA ARG A 52 26.61 5.36 10.40
C ARG A 52 25.29 4.63 10.23
N ASP A 53 24.30 5.32 9.64
CA ASP A 53 22.98 4.73 9.45
C ASP A 53 22.97 3.57 8.45
N PHE A 54 23.80 3.67 7.41
CA PHE A 54 23.93 2.66 6.38
C PHE A 54 24.56 1.34 6.86
N LYS A 55 25.56 1.39 7.76
CA LYS A 55 26.27 0.16 8.17
C LYS A 55 25.39 -0.75 9.03
N TRP A 56 24.59 -0.17 9.92
CA TRP A 56 23.74 -0.96 10.81
C TRP A 56 22.57 -1.60 10.07
N SER A 57 22.00 -0.91 9.08
CA SER A 57 20.87 -1.45 8.32
C SER A 57 21.28 -2.70 7.57
N GLN A 58 22.50 -2.73 7.00
CA GLN A 58 23.05 -3.90 6.33
C GLN A 58 23.22 -5.11 7.27
N GLU A 59 23.63 -4.89 8.52
CA GLU A 59 23.77 -5.97 9.49
C GLU A 59 22.41 -6.57 9.85
N ILE A 60 21.41 -5.72 10.14
CA ILE A 60 20.06 -6.15 10.52
C ILE A 60 19.34 -6.80 9.34
N ILE A 61 19.46 -6.25 8.12
CA ILE A 61 18.95 -6.86 6.90
C ILE A 61 19.60 -8.24 6.69
N SER A 62 20.93 -8.34 6.88
CA SER A 62 21.62 -9.62 6.76
C SER A 62 21.23 -10.63 7.84
N GLN A 63 20.82 -10.17 9.03
CA GLN A 63 20.25 -11.05 10.06
C GLN A 63 18.86 -11.50 9.63
N GLY A 64 17.97 -10.57 9.27
CA GLY A 64 16.60 -10.83 8.80
C GLY A 64 16.54 -11.83 7.66
N LEU A 65 17.45 -11.74 6.68
CA LEU A 65 17.52 -12.68 5.56
C LEU A 65 17.80 -14.14 5.99
N ARG A 66 18.39 -14.37 7.18
CA ARG A 66 18.63 -15.72 7.71
C ARG A 66 17.34 -16.40 8.18
N PHE A 67 16.24 -15.65 8.36
CA PHE A 67 14.93 -16.23 8.63
C PHE A 67 14.46 -17.13 7.48
N TYR A 68 14.77 -16.78 6.23
CA TYR A 68 14.33 -17.54 5.06
C TYR A 68 15.23 -18.76 4.81
N THR A 69 15.13 -19.75 5.70
CA THR A 69 15.70 -21.09 5.49
C THR A 69 14.91 -21.86 4.41
N PRO A 70 15.45 -22.93 3.82
CA PRO A 70 14.70 -23.76 2.87
C PRO A 70 13.34 -24.22 3.40
N GLU A 71 13.25 -24.57 4.68
CA GLU A 71 12.02 -24.99 5.33
C GLU A 71 10.98 -23.86 5.38
N ASN A 72 11.39 -22.66 5.80
CA ASN A 72 10.51 -21.49 5.84
C ASN A 72 10.07 -21.05 4.45
N ILE A 73 10.94 -21.20 3.44
CA ILE A 73 10.63 -20.87 2.04
C ILE A 73 9.57 -21.82 1.47
N GLN A 74 9.64 -23.12 1.78
CA GLN A 74 8.64 -24.09 1.33
C GLN A 74 7.24 -23.82 1.92
N ALA A 75 7.17 -23.12 3.05
CA ALA A 75 5.93 -22.80 3.75
C ALA A 75 5.34 -21.42 3.37
N LEU A 76 5.97 -20.66 2.46
CA LEU A 76 5.49 -19.34 2.07
C LEU A 76 4.14 -19.39 1.39
N ARG A 77 3.29 -18.43 1.72
CA ARG A 77 2.10 -18.08 0.94
C ARG A 77 2.49 -17.18 -0.24
N VAL A 78 1.55 -16.92 -1.14
CA VAL A 78 1.78 -16.14 -2.36
C VAL A 78 2.26 -14.71 -2.08
N ASP A 79 1.68 -14.06 -1.08
CA ASP A 79 2.04 -12.73 -0.59
C ASP A 79 3.43 -12.75 0.06
N ASP A 80 3.72 -13.74 0.90
CA ASP A 80 5.04 -13.87 1.53
C ASP A 80 6.16 -14.10 0.48
N ALA A 81 5.85 -14.87 -0.57
CA ALA A 81 6.75 -15.10 -1.69
C ALA A 81 6.98 -13.84 -2.53
N LEU A 82 5.95 -13.00 -2.74
CA LEU A 82 6.09 -11.70 -3.39
C LEU A 82 7.05 -10.79 -2.60
N LEU A 83 6.86 -10.68 -1.29
CA LEU A 83 7.75 -9.89 -0.43
C LEU A 83 9.20 -10.37 -0.55
N LEU A 84 9.42 -11.68 -0.51
CA LEU A 84 10.76 -12.25 -0.68
C LEU A 84 11.36 -11.93 -2.06
N GLU A 85 10.60 -12.03 -3.14
CA GLU A 85 11.09 -11.66 -4.49
C GLU A 85 11.50 -10.18 -4.56
N LEU A 86 10.70 -9.28 -4.00
CA LEU A 86 11.05 -7.87 -3.91
C LEU A 86 12.35 -7.68 -3.12
N ILE A 87 12.52 -8.36 -1.98
CA ILE A 87 13.76 -8.32 -1.20
C ILE A 87 14.97 -8.80 -2.03
N GLU A 88 14.83 -9.89 -2.78
CA GLU A 88 15.90 -10.40 -3.65
C GLU A 88 16.28 -9.41 -4.75
N LYS A 89 15.29 -8.73 -5.35
CA LYS A 89 15.52 -7.68 -6.34
C LYS A 89 16.34 -6.53 -5.78
N HIS A 90 16.02 -6.08 -4.57
CA HIS A 90 16.72 -4.97 -3.91
C HIS A 90 18.12 -5.37 -3.39
N THR A 91 18.27 -6.60 -2.89
CA THR A 91 19.54 -7.09 -2.32
C THR A 91 20.48 -7.69 -3.36
N LYS A 92 19.99 -7.99 -4.57
CA LYS A 92 20.68 -8.74 -5.63
C LYS A 92 21.20 -10.10 -5.14
N LYS A 93 20.52 -10.70 -4.18
CA LYS A 93 20.85 -12.02 -3.61
C LYS A 93 19.66 -12.93 -3.84
N THR A 94 19.88 -14.06 -4.52
CA THR A 94 18.87 -15.12 -4.61
C THR A 94 18.95 -15.97 -3.34
N VAL A 95 17.85 -16.04 -2.61
CA VAL A 95 17.67 -16.84 -1.39
C VAL A 95 17.08 -18.20 -1.74
N ALA A 96 16.20 -18.32 -2.74
CA ALA A 96 15.74 -19.61 -3.24
C ALA A 96 15.38 -19.65 -4.73
N PRO A 97 15.92 -20.60 -5.51
CA PRO A 97 15.66 -20.71 -6.94
C PRO A 97 14.35 -21.44 -7.31
N GLU A 98 13.67 -22.14 -6.40
CA GLU A 98 12.52 -23.02 -6.72
C GLU A 98 11.17 -22.58 -6.12
N LYS A 99 10.82 -21.29 -6.20
CA LYS A 99 9.61 -20.75 -5.54
C LYS A 99 8.31 -20.96 -6.33
N GLU A 100 8.38 -20.94 -7.66
CA GLU A 100 7.20 -20.70 -8.51
C GLU A 100 6.21 -21.88 -8.61
N LYS A 101 6.63 -23.11 -8.28
CA LYS A 101 5.79 -24.31 -8.47
C LYS A 101 4.60 -24.37 -7.50
N ASN A 102 4.64 -23.65 -6.38
CA ASN A 102 3.63 -23.78 -5.33
C ASN A 102 2.39 -22.91 -5.56
N PHE A 103 2.43 -21.95 -6.48
CA PHE A 103 1.37 -20.94 -6.64
C PHE A 103 0.67 -20.98 -8.00
N GLU A 104 0.84 -22.05 -8.78
CA GLU A 104 0.33 -22.12 -10.17
C GLU A 104 -1.17 -21.78 -10.29
N ASN A 105 -1.97 -22.09 -9.27
CA ASN A 105 -3.41 -21.83 -9.25
C ASN A 105 -3.83 -20.66 -8.34
N ASP A 106 -2.88 -19.90 -7.79
CA ASP A 106 -3.20 -18.78 -6.91
C ASP A 106 -3.51 -17.51 -7.74
N PRO A 107 -4.69 -16.89 -7.58
CA PRO A 107 -5.06 -15.70 -8.34
C PRO A 107 -4.12 -14.51 -8.10
N PHE A 108 -3.49 -14.41 -6.93
CA PHE A 108 -2.56 -13.34 -6.61
C PHE A 108 -1.17 -13.54 -7.21
N LYS A 109 -0.89 -14.70 -7.85
CA LYS A 109 0.38 -14.91 -8.58
C LYS A 109 0.62 -13.85 -9.66
N ARG A 110 -0.43 -13.23 -10.18
CA ARG A 110 -0.28 -12.12 -11.13
C ARG A 110 0.49 -10.91 -10.56
N MET A 111 0.59 -10.75 -9.25
CA MET A 111 1.44 -9.72 -8.65
C MET A 111 2.93 -9.86 -9.03
N PHE A 112 3.38 -11.07 -9.40
CA PHE A 112 4.73 -11.30 -9.91
C PHE A 112 4.91 -10.87 -11.37
N SER A 113 3.84 -10.85 -12.17
CA SER A 113 3.90 -10.51 -13.59
C SER A 113 2.53 -10.08 -14.12
N SER A 114 2.42 -8.82 -14.53
CA SER A 114 1.20 -8.23 -15.09
C SER A 114 0.67 -8.96 -16.34
N HIS A 115 1.51 -9.70 -17.08
CA HIS A 115 1.12 -10.44 -18.28
C HIS A 115 0.52 -11.83 -18.01
N GLN A 116 0.54 -12.32 -16.77
CA GLN A 116 -0.06 -13.61 -16.46
C GLN A 116 -1.58 -13.56 -16.61
N THR A 117 -2.09 -14.39 -17.51
CA THR A 117 -3.52 -14.60 -17.67
C THR A 117 -3.95 -15.80 -16.85
N LEU A 118 -5.12 -15.70 -16.21
CA LEU A 118 -5.81 -16.86 -15.67
C LEU A 118 -7.03 -17.13 -16.58
N PRO A 119 -6.96 -18.13 -17.48
CA PRO A 119 -7.95 -18.33 -18.55
C PRO A 119 -9.39 -18.56 -18.08
N SER A 120 -9.60 -18.82 -16.80
CA SER A 120 -10.82 -19.34 -16.18
C SER A 120 -11.45 -18.39 -15.17
N LEU A 121 -10.91 -17.17 -14.97
CA LEU A 121 -11.54 -16.20 -14.08
C LEU A 121 -12.81 -15.62 -14.73
N THR A 122 -13.96 -16.13 -14.30
CA THR A 122 -15.25 -15.50 -14.60
C THR A 122 -15.68 -14.69 -13.39
N PHE A 123 -15.95 -13.40 -13.59
CA PHE A 123 -16.52 -12.55 -12.55
C PHE A 123 -18.03 -12.45 -12.75
N SER A 124 -18.80 -12.87 -11.75
CA SER A 124 -20.24 -12.64 -11.71
C SER A 124 -20.60 -11.83 -10.46
N ARG A 125 -21.53 -10.88 -10.61
CA ARG A 125 -22.07 -10.08 -9.52
C ARG A 125 -23.47 -10.58 -9.19
N THR A 126 -23.67 -11.14 -8.00
CA THR A 126 -25.01 -11.50 -7.52
C THR A 126 -25.51 -10.43 -6.56
N SER A 127 -26.75 -9.97 -6.80
CA SER A 127 -27.44 -9.06 -5.89
C SER A 127 -28.54 -9.82 -5.17
N ASP A 128 -28.31 -10.19 -3.91
CA ASP A 128 -29.36 -10.79 -3.10
C ASP A 128 -30.31 -9.70 -2.61
N THR A 129 -31.54 -9.70 -3.12
CA THR A 129 -32.62 -8.90 -2.56
C THR A 129 -33.29 -9.68 -1.44
N ASN A 130 -33.06 -9.29 -0.18
CA ASN A 130 -33.79 -9.87 0.95
C ASN A 130 -35.29 -9.66 0.78
N THR A 131 -36.08 -10.72 1.02
CA THR A 131 -37.56 -10.77 0.96
C THR A 131 -38.30 -9.77 1.85
N HIS A 132 -37.59 -9.04 2.71
CA HIS A 132 -38.15 -8.08 3.66
C HIS A 132 -38.08 -6.61 3.18
N GLY A 133 -37.77 -6.35 1.91
CA GLY A 133 -37.75 -4.99 1.34
C GLY A 133 -36.65 -4.07 1.91
N ARG A 134 -35.85 -4.54 2.87
CA ARG A 134 -34.60 -3.89 3.30
C ARG A 134 -33.48 -4.40 2.41
N SER A 135 -33.14 -3.59 1.41
CA SER A 135 -31.96 -3.74 0.56
C SER A 135 -30.69 -3.64 1.41
N LYS A 136 -30.29 -4.74 2.07
CA LYS A 136 -28.86 -5.02 2.20
C LYS A 136 -28.48 -5.65 0.86
N LYS A 137 -27.98 -4.84 -0.07
CA LYS A 137 -27.34 -5.36 -1.28
C LYS A 137 -26.08 -6.08 -0.80
N ASN A 138 -26.21 -7.38 -0.52
CA ASN A 138 -25.04 -8.22 -0.43
C ASN A 138 -24.59 -8.39 -1.87
N ILE A 139 -23.57 -7.62 -2.25
CA ILE A 139 -22.87 -7.79 -3.50
C ILE A 139 -21.85 -8.89 -3.21
N SER A 140 -22.08 -10.07 -3.77
CA SER A 140 -21.09 -11.14 -3.74
C SER A 140 -20.55 -11.37 -5.14
N TYR A 141 -19.26 -11.65 -5.21
CA TYR A 141 -18.59 -12.04 -6.42
C TYR A 141 -18.38 -13.55 -6.38
N ARG A 142 -18.41 -14.19 -7.55
CA ARG A 142 -18.07 -15.61 -7.65
C ARG A 142 -17.04 -15.81 -8.74
N ILE A 143 -15.91 -16.36 -8.34
CA ILE A 143 -14.87 -16.92 -9.20
C ILE A 143 -15.18 -18.43 -9.35
N ASP A 144 -15.00 -19.00 -10.55
CA ASP A 144 -15.43 -20.37 -10.88
C ASP A 144 -14.65 -21.44 -10.05
N PRO A 145 -15.29 -22.55 -9.58
CA PRO A 145 -14.80 -23.40 -8.50
C PRO A 145 -13.46 -24.13 -8.62
N PRO A 146 -12.88 -24.50 -9.79
CA PRO A 146 -11.64 -25.29 -9.75
C PRO A 146 -10.46 -24.52 -9.11
N PHE A 147 -10.54 -23.20 -9.01
CA PHE A 147 -9.47 -22.33 -8.49
C PHE A 147 -9.73 -21.84 -7.04
N VAL A 148 -10.96 -21.96 -6.55
CA VAL A 148 -11.46 -21.11 -5.46
C VAL A 148 -11.78 -21.86 -4.18
N GLN A 149 -11.94 -23.20 -4.23
CA GLN A 149 -12.45 -23.96 -3.09
C GLN A 149 -11.64 -23.83 -1.79
N ASN A 150 -10.41 -23.28 -1.82
CA ASN A 150 -9.59 -23.06 -0.63
C ASN A 150 -8.99 -21.63 -0.46
N ALA A 151 -9.09 -20.77 -1.49
CA ALA A 151 -8.29 -19.53 -1.57
C ALA A 151 -9.04 -18.26 -1.15
N LEU A 152 -10.34 -18.12 -1.48
CA LEU A 152 -11.11 -16.93 -1.15
C LEU A 152 -11.79 -17.12 0.21
N ARG A 153 -11.28 -16.44 1.23
CA ARG A 153 -11.76 -16.54 2.62
C ARG A 153 -12.36 -15.23 3.11
N ASP A 154 -11.97 -14.11 2.51
CA ASP A 154 -12.34 -12.77 2.95
C ASP A 154 -13.01 -11.98 1.81
N PRO A 155 -14.06 -11.17 2.08
CA PRO A 155 -14.57 -10.16 1.14
C PRO A 155 -13.50 -9.30 0.47
N TRP A 156 -12.34 -9.11 1.10
CA TRP A 156 -11.18 -8.46 0.51
C TRP A 156 -10.66 -9.19 -0.73
N ASP A 157 -10.58 -10.52 -0.69
CA ASP A 157 -9.99 -11.32 -1.77
C ASP A 157 -10.73 -11.07 -3.09
N ASP A 158 -12.06 -11.03 -3.04
CA ASP A 158 -12.92 -10.83 -4.21
C ASP A 158 -12.63 -9.49 -4.91
N ILE A 159 -12.66 -8.38 -4.15
CA ILE A 159 -12.49 -7.05 -4.72
C ILE A 159 -11.02 -6.76 -5.06
N MET A 160 -10.07 -7.33 -4.32
CA MET A 160 -8.64 -7.25 -4.65
C MET A 160 -8.32 -7.98 -5.94
N ILE A 161 -8.85 -9.19 -6.16
CA ILE A 161 -8.66 -9.91 -7.42
C ILE A 161 -9.29 -9.12 -8.57
N ARG A 162 -10.47 -8.51 -8.39
CA ARG A 162 -11.05 -7.65 -9.44
C ARG A 162 -10.17 -6.43 -9.74
N SER A 163 -9.54 -5.85 -8.73
CA SER A 163 -8.59 -4.73 -8.91
C SER A 163 -7.32 -5.19 -9.63
N LEU A 164 -6.84 -6.40 -9.34
CA LEU A 164 -5.67 -7.03 -9.97
C LEU A 164 -5.94 -7.50 -11.41
N TYR A 165 -7.19 -7.81 -11.76
CA TYR A 165 -7.61 -8.31 -13.08
C TYR A 165 -8.56 -7.37 -13.84
N CYS A 166 -8.56 -6.09 -13.49
CA CYS A 166 -9.47 -5.09 -14.04
C CYS A 166 -9.20 -4.73 -15.51
N ASP A 167 -8.07 -5.13 -16.07
CA ASP A 167 -7.71 -4.98 -17.48
C ASP A 167 -8.30 -6.10 -18.37
N PHE A 168 -8.67 -7.24 -17.76
CA PHE A 168 -9.39 -8.33 -18.44
C PHE A 168 -10.90 -8.28 -18.19
N GLY A 169 -11.30 -7.82 -17.01
CA GLY A 169 -12.70 -7.67 -16.60
C GLY A 169 -13.20 -6.23 -16.69
N THR A 170 -14.46 -6.01 -16.35
CA THR A 170 -14.98 -4.66 -16.12
C THR A 170 -14.85 -4.30 -14.65
N TYR A 171 -14.13 -3.22 -14.34
CA TYR A 171 -14.15 -2.56 -13.03
C TYR A 171 -14.99 -1.28 -13.13
N ASP A 172 -16.13 -1.24 -12.44
CA ASP A 172 -17.09 -0.15 -12.54
C ASP A 172 -17.23 0.64 -11.22
N GLU A 173 -18.06 1.67 -11.25
CA GLU A 173 -18.38 2.51 -10.08
C GLU A 173 -18.87 1.71 -8.86
N THR A 174 -19.62 0.62 -9.09
CA THR A 174 -20.13 -0.20 -8.00
C THR A 174 -19.00 -0.97 -7.32
N ASP A 175 -18.00 -1.41 -8.08
CA ASP A 175 -16.81 -2.06 -7.54
C ASP A 175 -15.97 -1.08 -6.71
N PHE A 176 -15.76 0.13 -7.22
CA PHE A 176 -15.02 1.17 -6.51
C PHE A 176 -15.72 1.57 -5.20
N LEU A 177 -17.04 1.79 -5.23
CA LEU A 177 -17.81 2.07 -4.02
C LEU A 177 -17.80 0.92 -3.02
N PHE A 178 -17.78 -0.32 -3.51
CA PHE A 178 -17.65 -1.49 -2.64
C PHE A 178 -16.27 -1.52 -1.97
N LEU A 179 -15.19 -1.33 -2.74
CA LEU A 179 -13.83 -1.21 -2.21
C LEU A 179 -13.73 -0.11 -1.14
N GLN A 180 -14.28 1.07 -1.44
CA GLN A 180 -14.33 2.20 -0.50
C GLN A 180 -15.15 1.90 0.75
N SER A 181 -16.18 1.04 0.67
CA SER A 181 -17.02 0.68 1.81
C SER A 181 -16.34 -0.25 2.81
N LEU A 182 -15.24 -0.92 2.41
CA LEU A 182 -14.49 -1.82 3.28
C LEU A 182 -13.52 -1.09 4.21
N GLN A 183 -13.20 0.18 3.95
CA GLN A 183 -12.33 0.96 4.82
C GLN A 183 -12.97 1.20 6.21
N ASP A 184 -12.15 1.28 7.26
CA ASP A 184 -12.63 1.60 8.61
C ASP A 184 -12.24 3.00 9.11
N ASN A 185 -11.46 3.73 8.29
CA ASN A 185 -11.01 5.11 8.50
C ASN A 185 -10.14 5.32 9.74
N LYS A 186 -9.30 4.34 10.10
CA LYS A 186 -8.39 4.41 11.27
C LYS A 186 -6.91 4.21 10.91
N GLY A 187 -6.58 4.11 9.63
CA GLY A 187 -5.24 3.76 9.17
C GLY A 187 -4.85 2.34 9.58
N ASN A 188 -5.79 1.40 9.70
CA ASN A 188 -5.50 0.03 10.11
C ASN A 188 -5.47 -0.95 8.92
N TYR A 189 -5.54 -2.26 9.21
CA TYR A 189 -5.62 -3.34 8.21
C TYR A 189 -6.60 -3.07 7.06
N PHE A 190 -7.79 -2.55 7.34
CA PHE A 190 -8.79 -2.25 6.30
C PHE A 190 -8.35 -1.09 5.41
N ASP A 191 -7.68 -0.08 5.97
CA ASP A 191 -7.16 1.07 5.21
C ASP A 191 -5.93 0.70 4.38
N THR A 192 -5.04 -0.17 4.88
CA THR A 192 -3.92 -0.67 4.07
C THR A 192 -4.43 -1.47 2.88
N HIS A 193 -5.38 -2.40 3.08
CA HIS A 193 -5.96 -3.18 1.98
C HIS A 193 -6.75 -2.31 0.98
N PHE A 194 -7.44 -1.28 1.46
CA PHE A 194 -8.04 -0.26 0.59
C PHE A 194 -6.97 0.42 -0.29
N LEU A 195 -5.85 0.83 0.31
CA LEU A 195 -4.73 1.43 -0.42
C LEU A 195 -4.11 0.45 -1.43
N LEU A 196 -3.96 -0.84 -1.12
CA LEU A 196 -3.49 -1.85 -2.09
C LEU A 196 -4.42 -1.90 -3.31
N GLY A 197 -5.73 -1.92 -3.09
CA GLY A 197 -6.72 -1.90 -4.17
C GLY A 197 -6.55 -0.69 -5.09
N LEU A 198 -6.39 0.51 -4.51
CA LEU A 198 -6.13 1.73 -5.28
C LEU A 198 -4.85 1.65 -6.10
N LEU A 199 -3.76 1.12 -5.51
CA LEU A 199 -2.48 0.96 -6.20
C LEU A 199 -2.55 -0.05 -7.35
N LEU A 200 -3.32 -1.14 -7.19
CA LEU A 200 -3.56 -2.12 -8.25
C LEU A 200 -4.37 -1.51 -9.41
N LEU A 201 -5.42 -0.73 -9.08
CA LEU A 201 -6.21 0.00 -10.08
C LEU A 201 -5.34 1.00 -10.85
N GLU A 202 -4.53 1.79 -10.14
CA GLU A 202 -3.60 2.75 -10.74
C GLU A 202 -2.60 2.06 -11.67
N ALA A 203 -1.97 0.98 -11.22
CA ALA A 203 -0.94 0.27 -11.97
C ALA A 203 -1.49 -0.40 -13.24
N ASN A 204 -2.75 -0.85 -13.22
CA ASN A 204 -3.43 -1.42 -14.39
C ASN A 204 -4.17 -0.37 -15.24
N GLY A 205 -4.12 0.91 -14.87
CA GLY A 205 -4.82 1.98 -15.60
C GLY A 205 -6.33 1.83 -15.58
N CYS A 206 -6.87 1.23 -14.51
CA CYS A 206 -8.29 0.97 -14.35
C CYS A 206 -8.91 2.05 -13.47
N TYR A 207 -10.12 2.50 -13.84
CA TYR A 207 -10.89 3.52 -13.13
C TYR A 207 -10.32 4.96 -13.24
N GLU A 208 -11.05 5.94 -12.74
CA GLU A 208 -10.72 7.36 -12.89
C GLU A 208 -9.54 7.77 -12.02
N LYS A 209 -8.47 8.26 -12.64
CA LYS A 209 -7.24 8.67 -11.95
C LYS A 209 -7.48 9.68 -10.84
N GLU A 210 -8.34 10.68 -11.06
CA GLU A 210 -8.64 11.71 -10.07
C GLU A 210 -9.26 11.11 -8.80
N SER A 211 -10.24 10.21 -8.96
CA SER A 211 -10.90 9.49 -7.86
C SER A 211 -9.93 8.59 -7.08
N ILE A 212 -8.98 7.94 -7.79
CA ILE A 212 -7.92 7.14 -7.17
C ILE A 212 -6.99 8.03 -6.34
N GLU A 213 -6.49 9.13 -6.91
CA GLU A 213 -5.57 10.04 -6.22
C GLU A 213 -6.21 10.68 -4.99
N GLU A 214 -7.45 11.15 -5.07
CA GLU A 214 -8.18 11.71 -3.94
C GLU A 214 -8.32 10.68 -2.80
N SER A 215 -8.72 9.45 -3.15
CA SER A 215 -8.86 8.36 -2.18
C SER A 215 -7.53 7.95 -1.56
N LYS A 216 -6.47 7.91 -2.39
CA LYS A 216 -5.09 7.58 -1.98
C LYS A 216 -4.55 8.61 -1.00
N GLU A 217 -4.70 9.91 -1.28
CA GLU A 217 -4.32 10.98 -0.37
C GLU A 217 -5.05 10.88 0.97
N ALA A 218 -6.36 10.59 0.94
CA ALA A 218 -7.17 10.50 2.15
C ALA A 218 -6.75 9.31 3.04
N VAL A 219 -6.52 8.13 2.47
CA VAL A 219 -6.11 6.94 3.23
C VAL A 219 -4.68 7.05 3.74
N VAL A 220 -3.76 7.61 2.94
CA VAL A 220 -2.37 7.82 3.35
C VAL A 220 -2.28 8.72 4.58
N LYS A 221 -3.06 9.81 4.65
CA LYS A 221 -3.10 10.68 5.84
C LYS A 221 -3.50 9.91 7.11
N ARG A 222 -4.42 8.96 6.99
CA ARG A 222 -4.84 8.11 8.11
C ARG A 222 -3.77 7.10 8.50
N ILE A 223 -3.13 6.47 7.52
CA ILE A 223 -2.00 5.55 7.75
C ILE A 223 -0.86 6.27 8.46
N ILE A 224 -0.45 7.46 8.01
CA ILE A 224 0.58 8.27 8.68
C ILE A 224 0.18 8.57 10.13
N SER A 225 -1.07 8.99 10.35
CA SER A 225 -1.55 9.31 11.71
C SER A 225 -1.55 8.08 12.63
N ALA A 226 -1.91 6.91 12.10
CA ALA A 226 -1.91 5.66 12.85
C ALA A 226 -0.48 5.19 13.16
N GLU A 227 0.43 5.31 12.20
CA GLU A 227 1.84 4.95 12.37
C GLU A 227 2.55 5.85 13.39
N GLN A 228 2.20 7.14 13.42
CA GLN A 228 2.68 8.08 14.46
C GLN A 228 2.20 7.71 15.86
N ALA A 229 1.00 7.15 15.99
CA ALA A 229 0.41 6.80 17.27
C ALA A 229 0.91 5.44 17.80
N ASP A 230 1.32 4.55 16.90
CA ASP A 230 1.80 3.22 17.26
C ASP A 230 3.26 3.24 17.71
N THR A 231 3.53 2.60 18.85
CA THR A 231 4.87 2.50 19.44
C THR A 231 5.40 1.08 19.46
N ILE A 232 4.65 0.13 18.91
CA ILE A 232 4.94 -1.30 18.98
C ILE A 232 5.04 -1.84 17.56
N SER A 233 6.21 -2.38 17.21
CA SER A 233 6.41 -3.11 15.98
C SER A 233 5.44 -4.28 15.89
N SER A 234 4.75 -4.37 14.76
CA SER A 234 3.84 -5.46 14.42
C SER A 234 3.83 -5.66 12.90
N ASP A 235 3.07 -6.64 12.44
CA ASP A 235 2.77 -6.86 11.03
C ASP A 235 2.22 -5.58 10.35
N LEU A 236 1.14 -5.04 10.91
CA LEU A 236 0.49 -3.83 10.42
C LEU A 236 1.41 -2.60 10.46
N TYR A 237 2.29 -2.51 11.46
CA TYR A 237 3.29 -1.43 11.56
C TYR A 237 4.24 -1.46 10.35
N ALA A 238 4.83 -2.63 10.07
CA ALA A 238 5.70 -2.80 8.91
C ALA A 238 4.94 -2.63 7.59
N GLU A 239 3.70 -3.11 7.51
CA GLU A 239 2.84 -3.00 6.33
C GLU A 239 2.62 -1.54 5.94
N ARG A 240 2.22 -0.70 6.89
CA ARG A 240 1.99 0.73 6.65
C ARG A 240 3.21 1.42 6.08
N ILE A 241 4.40 1.16 6.62
CA ILE A 241 5.65 1.75 6.13
C ILE A 241 5.89 1.34 4.66
N VAL A 242 5.78 0.05 4.34
CA VAL A 242 5.92 -0.46 2.97
C VAL A 242 4.93 0.21 2.02
N PHE A 243 3.67 0.34 2.45
CA PHE A 243 2.60 0.90 1.63
C PHE A 243 2.77 2.40 1.41
N LEU A 244 3.33 3.13 2.36
CA LEU A 244 3.71 4.53 2.16
C LEU A 244 4.76 4.66 1.04
N TYR A 245 5.76 3.77 0.97
CA TYR A 245 6.70 3.75 -0.15
C TYR A 245 6.02 3.37 -1.47
N TRP A 246 5.13 2.39 -1.48
CA TRP A 246 4.41 2.01 -2.70
C TRP A 246 3.49 3.12 -3.23
N ALA A 247 2.91 3.91 -2.32
CA ALA A 247 2.06 5.05 -2.67
C ALA A 247 2.83 6.34 -3.03
N GLY A 248 4.16 6.35 -2.96
CA GLY A 248 4.98 7.54 -3.25
C GLY A 248 5.14 8.51 -2.08
N TYR A 249 4.84 8.07 -0.86
CA TYR A 249 4.92 8.84 0.38
C TYR A 249 6.09 8.41 1.28
N GLY A 250 7.15 7.81 0.71
CA GLY A 250 8.34 7.38 1.44
C GLY A 250 9.01 8.50 2.25
N HIS A 251 8.97 9.75 1.77
CA HIS A 251 9.49 10.93 2.48
C HIS A 251 8.82 11.19 3.85
N THR A 252 7.62 10.65 4.08
CA THR A 252 6.91 10.78 5.37
C THR A 252 7.37 9.76 6.42
N VAL A 253 8.11 8.73 6.00
CA VAL A 253 8.60 7.67 6.88
C VAL A 253 9.71 8.21 7.77
N GLN A 254 9.45 8.19 9.07
CA GLN A 254 10.33 8.78 10.07
C GLN A 254 11.40 7.79 10.53
N LYS A 255 12.55 8.32 10.95
CA LYS A 255 13.66 7.50 11.44
C LYS A 255 13.25 6.66 12.66
N GLU A 256 12.42 7.22 13.52
CA GLU A 256 11.90 6.62 14.75
C GLU A 256 11.11 5.35 14.44
N TRP A 257 10.39 5.31 13.31
CA TRP A 257 9.63 4.12 12.91
C TRP A 257 10.55 2.98 12.48
N ILE A 258 11.59 3.33 11.74
CA ILE A 258 12.64 2.40 11.31
C ILE A 258 13.46 1.91 12.50
N ASP A 259 13.78 2.79 13.46
CA ASP A 259 14.45 2.41 14.69
C ASP A 259 13.59 1.45 15.54
N THR A 260 12.26 1.61 15.52
CA THR A 260 11.29 0.71 16.17
C THR A 260 11.34 -0.68 15.55
N LEU A 261 11.23 -0.79 14.22
CA LEU A 261 11.40 -2.06 13.49
C LEU A 261 12.77 -2.68 13.75
N ARG A 262 13.84 -1.90 13.75
CA ARG A 262 15.18 -2.40 14.02
C ARG A 262 15.28 -3.05 15.39
N SER A 263 14.72 -2.41 16.40
CA SER A 263 14.80 -2.86 17.79
C SER A 263 13.92 -4.07 18.11
N SER A 264 13.01 -4.44 17.21
CA SER A 264 12.04 -5.52 17.41
C SER A 264 12.42 -6.85 16.75
N ILE A 265 13.59 -6.95 16.11
CA ILE A 265 14.09 -8.22 15.57
C ILE A 265 14.21 -9.26 16.69
N THR A 266 13.79 -10.49 16.40
CA THR A 266 13.76 -11.58 17.37
C THR A 266 15.08 -12.35 17.44
N VAL A 267 15.10 -13.38 18.30
CA VAL A 267 16.21 -14.34 18.40
C VAL A 267 16.26 -15.28 17.19
N ASP A 268 15.10 -15.65 16.62
CA ASP A 268 14.94 -16.41 15.38
C ASP A 268 14.85 -15.42 14.20
N PRO A 269 16.01 -14.94 13.73
CA PRO A 269 16.30 -13.59 13.25
C PRO A 269 15.29 -13.04 12.22
N GLY A 270 14.13 -12.60 12.70
CA GLY A 270 12.97 -12.17 11.94
C GLY A 270 12.06 -11.28 12.78
N TRP A 271 10.81 -11.11 12.38
CA TRP A 271 9.83 -10.25 13.06
C TRP A 271 8.52 -10.98 13.35
N ARG A 272 7.91 -10.65 14.49
CA ARG A 272 6.69 -11.28 15.02
C ARG A 272 5.43 -10.57 14.56
N THR A 273 4.36 -11.35 14.39
CA THR A 273 3.00 -10.81 14.31
C THR A 273 2.47 -10.60 15.73
N GLY A 274 2.32 -9.34 16.15
CA GLY A 274 1.75 -9.00 17.46
C GLY A 274 2.52 -9.57 18.64
N THR A 275 1.86 -10.39 19.47
CA THR A 275 2.42 -10.95 20.71
C THR A 275 3.04 -12.34 20.55
N ASP A 276 3.15 -12.84 19.32
CA ASP A 276 3.67 -14.18 19.06
C ASP A 276 5.13 -14.34 19.51
N THR A 277 5.53 -15.57 19.83
CA THR A 277 6.89 -15.86 20.28
C THR A 277 7.87 -16.07 19.12
N LEU A 278 7.35 -16.51 17.97
CA LEU A 278 8.13 -16.83 16.78
C LEU A 278 7.91 -15.79 15.70
N SER A 279 8.93 -15.62 14.86
CA SER A 279 8.86 -14.78 13.67
C SER A 279 7.88 -15.34 12.64
N ASN A 280 7.26 -14.45 11.88
CA ASN A 280 6.36 -14.76 10.77
C ASN A 280 6.99 -14.29 9.46
N ALA A 281 6.82 -15.07 8.38
CA ALA A 281 7.40 -14.76 7.08
C ALA A 281 6.89 -13.46 6.46
N HIS A 282 5.59 -13.15 6.66
CA HIS A 282 4.95 -11.93 6.20
C HIS A 282 5.55 -10.71 6.88
N THR A 283 5.47 -10.65 8.21
CA THR A 283 6.04 -9.54 9.00
C THR A 283 7.53 -9.38 8.72
N THR A 284 8.27 -10.48 8.62
CA THR A 284 9.72 -10.43 8.32
C THR A 284 9.97 -9.83 6.94
N GLY A 285 9.16 -10.18 5.94
CA GLY A 285 9.25 -9.62 4.60
C GLY A 285 8.96 -8.11 4.57
N LEU A 286 7.87 -7.69 5.23
CA LEU A 286 7.50 -6.28 5.35
C LEU A 286 8.55 -5.45 6.09
N ALA A 287 9.08 -5.97 7.20
CA ALA A 287 10.12 -5.30 7.97
C ALA A 287 11.42 -5.16 7.16
N LEU A 288 11.85 -6.21 6.46
CA LEU A 288 13.03 -6.15 5.59
C LEU A 288 12.86 -5.14 4.45
N LEU A 289 11.71 -5.12 3.78
CA LEU A 289 11.43 -4.11 2.74
C LEU A 289 11.41 -2.70 3.31
N SER A 290 10.81 -2.48 4.48
CA SER A 290 10.82 -1.18 5.16
C SER A 290 12.25 -0.67 5.39
N LEU A 291 13.14 -1.53 5.90
CA LEU A 291 14.55 -1.22 6.11
C LEU A 291 15.28 -0.93 4.80
N LEU A 292 15.04 -1.74 3.76
CA LEU A 292 15.65 -1.56 2.43
C LEU A 292 15.21 -0.25 1.78
N TYR A 293 13.92 0.03 1.74
CA TYR A 293 13.38 1.25 1.13
C TYR A 293 13.85 2.50 1.83
N TYR A 294 13.90 2.48 3.17
CA TYR A 294 14.47 3.58 3.94
C TYR A 294 15.95 3.80 3.64
N GLN A 295 16.74 2.73 3.53
CA GLN A 295 18.15 2.83 3.19
C GLN A 295 18.37 3.39 1.77
N GLU A 296 17.48 3.07 0.82
CA GLU A 296 17.55 3.60 -0.54
C GLU A 296 17.17 5.09 -0.63
N GLY A 297 16.33 5.58 0.29
CA GLY A 297 15.93 6.98 0.34
C GLY A 297 15.13 7.45 -0.88
N LYS A 298 14.41 6.55 -1.54
CA LYS A 298 13.49 6.88 -2.65
C LYS A 298 12.08 6.98 -2.11
N ASP A 299 11.34 7.99 -2.55
CA ASP A 299 9.97 8.22 -2.08
C ASP A 299 8.96 7.21 -2.63
N ILE A 300 9.24 6.64 -3.80
CA ILE A 300 8.39 5.67 -4.47
C ILE A 300 9.14 4.37 -4.76
N GLN A 301 8.48 3.25 -4.49
CA GLN A 301 8.98 1.90 -4.77
C GLN A 301 7.90 1.11 -5.51
N SER A 302 8.27 0.38 -6.56
CA SER A 302 7.30 -0.41 -7.33
C SER A 302 7.19 -1.81 -6.76
N PHE A 303 5.97 -2.26 -6.46
CA PHE A 303 5.69 -3.65 -6.11
C PHE A 303 5.13 -4.47 -7.28
N TYR A 304 4.48 -3.79 -8.23
CA TYR A 304 3.87 -4.38 -9.40
C TYR A 304 4.77 -4.20 -10.63
N GLN A 305 4.87 -5.22 -11.47
CA GLN A 305 5.72 -5.26 -12.67
C GLN A 305 4.94 -5.68 -13.91
#